data_AF-A0A940ZYZ6-F1
#
_entry.id   AF-A0A940ZYZ6-F1
#
_cell.length_a   1.000
_cell.length_b   1.000
_cell.length_c   1.000
_cell.angle_alpha   90.00
_cell.angle_beta   90.00
_cell.angle_gamma   90.00
#
_symmetry.space_group_name_H-M   'P 1'
#
loop_
_entity.id
_entity.type
_entity.pdbx_description
1 polymer ?
#
loop_
_entity_poly.entity_id
_entity_poly.type
_entity_poly.pdbx_seq_one_letter_code
_entity_poly.pdbx_strand_id
1 'polypeptide(L)' 'DGSALLLATKEWLTPAGSLIWHKGITPDVVVPLPPDMRPLYPSAEEEMTPTTLRSSHDVQILRALDQLSHGASRWMTPPS' A
#
# COMPACT_ATOMS: atom_id res chain seq x y z
N ASP A 1 -15.36 38.45 7.20
CA ASP A 1 -15.10 37.81 5.89
C ASP A 1 -14.42 36.45 6.02
N GLY A 2 -13.71 36.15 7.11
CA GLY A 2 -13.55 34.78 7.67
C GLY A 2 -12.83 33.73 6.79
N SER A 3 -12.30 34.13 5.65
CA SER A 3 -11.57 33.26 4.73
C SER A 3 -10.17 32.93 5.26
N ALA A 4 -9.70 31.70 5.00
CA ALA A 4 -8.35 31.25 5.28
C ALA A 4 -7.62 30.81 3.99
N LEU A 5 -6.30 31.00 3.96
CA LEU A 5 -5.42 30.52 2.88
C LEU A 5 -4.61 29.31 3.36
N LEU A 6 -4.65 28.23 2.58
CA LEU A 6 -3.75 27.09 2.73
C LEU A 6 -2.56 27.27 1.80
N LEU A 7 -1.38 27.54 2.37
CA LEU A 7 -0.12 27.67 1.65
C LEU A 7 0.89 26.64 2.14
N ALA A 8 1.37 25.79 1.25
CA ALA A 8 2.47 24.88 1.55
C ALA A 8 3.77 25.69 1.74
N THR A 9 4.50 25.45 2.83
CA THR A 9 5.77 26.14 3.13
C THR A 9 7.00 25.26 2.94
N LYS A 10 6.80 23.96 2.67
CA LYS A 10 7.85 22.96 2.47
C LYS A 10 7.40 21.90 1.47
N GLU A 11 8.39 21.34 0.78
CA GLU A 11 8.19 20.23 -0.15
C GLU A 11 8.59 18.91 0.50
N TRP A 12 7.88 17.85 0.12
CA TRP A 12 8.20 16.48 0.50
C TRP A 12 8.79 15.76 -0.71
N LEU A 13 10.04 15.32 -0.56
CA LEU A 13 10.78 14.62 -1.61
C LEU A 13 10.98 13.15 -1.23
N THR A 14 11.11 12.28 -2.23
CA THR A 14 11.65 10.92 -2.04
C THR A 14 13.14 10.99 -1.68
N PRO A 15 13.77 9.91 -1.17
CA PRO A 15 15.21 9.87 -0.94
C PRO A 15 16.04 10.17 -2.21
N ALA A 16 15.50 9.85 -3.38
CA ALA A 16 16.09 10.18 -4.69
C ALA A 16 15.84 11.64 -5.12
N GLY A 17 15.23 12.47 -4.27
CA GLY A 17 14.95 13.89 -4.54
C GLY A 17 13.71 14.17 -5.39
N SER A 18 12.85 13.17 -5.64
CA SER A 18 11.65 13.37 -6.46
C SER A 18 10.52 13.98 -5.66
N LEU A 19 9.88 15.04 -6.18
CA LEU A 19 8.73 15.69 -5.54
C LEU A 19 7.52 14.74 -5.48
N ILE A 20 6.91 14.62 -4.30
CA ILE A 20 5.69 13.81 -4.10
C ILE A 20 4.43 14.64 -4.42
N TRP A 21 4.44 15.94 -4.08
CA TRP A 21 3.30 16.82 -4.32
C TRP A 21 2.97 16.92 -5.82
N HIS A 22 1.67 16.79 -6.15
CA HIS A 22 1.13 16.70 -7.52
C HIS A 22 1.59 15.52 -8.40
N LYS A 23 2.53 14.69 -7.95
CA LYS A 23 3.03 13.53 -8.72
C LYS A 23 2.60 12.19 -8.13
N GLY A 24 2.54 12.09 -6.80
CA GLY A 24 2.31 10.83 -6.10
C GLY A 24 3.53 9.89 -6.13
N ILE A 25 3.29 8.63 -5.77
CA ILE A 25 4.28 7.55 -5.82
C ILE A 25 3.72 6.46 -6.72
N THR A 26 4.49 6.04 -7.73
CA THR A 26 4.11 4.91 -8.57
C THR A 26 4.38 3.61 -7.82
N PRO A 27 3.40 2.71 -7.68
CA PRO A 27 3.63 1.40 -7.08
C PRO A 27 4.57 0.55 -7.94
N ASP A 28 5.46 -0.21 -7.31
CA ASP A 28 6.30 -1.20 -8.01
C ASP A 28 5.44 -2.32 -8.64
N VAL A 29 4.31 -2.63 -8.01
CA VAL A 29 3.32 -3.59 -8.50
C VAL A 29 1.96 -2.91 -8.53
N VAL A 30 1.44 -2.66 -9.72
CA VAL A 30 0.10 -2.08 -9.91
C VAL A 30 -0.94 -3.20 -9.86
N VAL A 31 -1.79 -3.18 -8.83
CA VAL A 31 -2.92 -4.10 -8.68
C VAL A 31 -4.21 -3.28 -8.61
N PRO A 32 -4.98 -3.15 -9.69
CA PRO A 32 -6.22 -2.40 -9.66
C PRO A 32 -7.26 -3.14 -8.81
N LEU A 33 -7.98 -2.40 -7.96
CA LEU A 33 -9.13 -2.93 -7.25
C LEU A 33 -10.39 -2.76 -8.13
N PRO A 34 -11.23 -3.79 -8.30
CA PRO A 34 -12.50 -3.66 -8.99
C PRO A 34 -13.38 -2.57 -8.35
N PRO A 35 -14.19 -1.84 -9.14
CA PRO A 35 -14.95 -0.68 -8.65
C PRO A 35 -16.03 -1.05 -7.62
N ASP A 36 -16.49 -2.29 -7.61
CA ASP A 36 -17.47 -2.87 -6.69
C ASP A 36 -16.84 -3.46 -5.42
N MET A 37 -15.51 -3.52 -5.36
CA MET A 37 -14.76 -4.04 -4.23
C MET A 37 -14.30 -2.92 -3.31
N ARG A 38 -14.46 -3.14 -2.00
CA ARG A 38 -13.91 -2.25 -0.98
C ARG A 38 -12.60 -2.83 -0.44
N PRO A 39 -11.55 -2.02 -0.28
CA PRO A 39 -10.32 -2.49 0.34
C PRO A 39 -10.60 -2.85 1.80
N LEU A 40 -9.86 -3.83 2.32
CA LEU A 40 -9.80 -4.07 3.74
C LEU A 40 -9.07 -2.92 4.43
N TYR A 41 -9.56 -2.56 5.61
CA TYR A 41 -8.96 -1.55 6.47
C TYR A 41 -8.56 -2.20 7.79
N PRO A 42 -7.49 -1.74 8.45
CA PRO A 42 -6.99 -2.36 9.68
C PRO A 42 -8.06 -2.58 10.77
N SER A 43 -9.03 -1.67 10.89
CA SER A 43 -10.13 -1.80 11.85
C SER A 43 -11.09 -2.96 11.57
N ALA A 44 -11.14 -3.47 10.35
CA ALA A 44 -11.92 -4.65 9.95
C ALA A 44 -11.13 -5.97 10.14
N GLU A 45 -9.85 -5.89 10.50
CA GLU A 45 -8.93 -7.03 10.51
C GLU A 45 -8.69 -7.61 11.92
N GLU A 46 -9.02 -6.87 12.99
CA GLU A 46 -8.67 -7.24 14.38
C GLU A 46 -9.15 -8.64 14.79
N GLU A 47 -10.30 -9.08 14.28
CA GLU A 47 -10.87 -10.40 14.54
C GLU A 47 -10.86 -11.33 13.30
N MET A 48 -10.19 -10.92 12.23
CA MET A 48 -10.26 -11.63 10.95
C MET A 48 -9.40 -12.90 10.94
N THR A 49 -10.01 -14.01 10.54
CA THR A 49 -9.27 -15.27 10.36
C THR A 49 -8.49 -15.28 9.04
N PRO A 50 -7.40 -16.08 8.92
CA PRO A 50 -6.69 -16.25 7.65
C PRO A 50 -7.58 -16.74 6.50
N THR A 51 -8.62 -17.54 6.81
CA THR A 51 -9.57 -18.02 5.80
C THR A 51 -10.50 -16.91 5.34
N THR A 52 -10.98 -16.07 6.26
CA THR A 52 -11.75 -14.86 5.95
C THR A 52 -10.93 -13.91 5.10
N LEU A 53 -9.66 -13.70 5.44
CA LEU A 53 -8.73 -12.87 4.67
C LEU A 53 -8.56 -13.38 3.23
N ARG A 54 -8.34 -14.69 3.06
CA ARG A 54 -8.25 -15.32 1.73
C ARG A 54 -9.52 -15.18 0.90
N SER A 55 -10.67 -15.03 1.56
CA SER A 55 -11.98 -14.91 0.93
C SER A 55 -12.47 -13.45 0.83
N SER A 56 -11.63 -12.47 1.19
CA SER A 56 -11.98 -11.05 1.21
C SER A 56 -12.20 -10.43 -0.16
N HIS A 57 -11.73 -11.10 -1.22
CA HIS A 57 -11.67 -10.58 -2.60
C HIS A 57 -10.86 -9.28 -2.76
N ASP A 58 -10.14 -8.84 -1.72
CA ASP A 58 -9.18 -7.75 -1.82
C ASP A 58 -7.94 -8.24 -2.55
N VAL A 59 -7.98 -8.09 -3.88
CA VAL A 59 -6.90 -8.54 -4.77
C VAL A 59 -5.56 -7.84 -4.47
N GLN A 60 -5.57 -6.66 -3.86
CA GLN A 60 -4.34 -5.94 -3.52
C GLN A 60 -3.64 -6.60 -2.34
N ILE A 61 -4.37 -6.90 -1.26
CA ILE A 61 -3.80 -7.61 -0.10
C ILE A 61 -3.41 -9.03 -0.47
N LEU A 62 -4.23 -9.75 -1.23
CA LEU A 62 -3.92 -11.11 -1.65
C LEU A 62 -2.62 -11.16 -2.48
N ARG A 63 -2.41 -10.19 -3.37
CA ARG A 63 -1.16 -10.07 -4.12
C ARG A 63 0.02 -9.69 -3.23
N ALA A 64 -0.18 -8.81 -2.24
CA ALA A 64 0.87 -8.46 -1.29
C ALA A 64 1.35 -9.66 -0.48
N LEU A 65 0.44 -10.50 0.03
CA LEU A 65 0.78 -11.71 0.77
C LEU A 65 1.57 -12.70 -0.10
N ASP A 66 1.12 -12.92 -1.33
CA ASP A 66 1.83 -13.74 -2.32
C ASP A 66 3.26 -13.24 -2.53
N GLN A 67 3.46 -11.93 -2.73
CA GLN A 67 4.80 -11.34 -2.89
C GLN A 67 5.68 -11.52 -1.65
N LEU A 68 5.13 -11.36 -0.45
CA LEU A 68 5.87 -11.53 0.80
C LEU A 68 6.27 -12.99 1.05
N SER A 69 5.41 -13.96 0.72
CA SER A 69 5.72 -15.38 0.82
C SER A 69 6.87 -15.78 -0.10
N HIS A 70 6.94 -15.23 -1.31
CA HIS A 70 8.05 -15.46 -2.24
C HIS A 70 9.32 -14.68 -1.87
N GLY A 71 9.15 -13.48 -1.30
CA GLY A 71 10.25 -12.64 -0.83
C GLY A 71 10.97 -13.20 0.40
N ALA A 72 10.25 -13.85 1.32
CA ALA A 72 10.82 -14.45 2.52
C ALA A 72 11.91 -15.50 2.21
N SER A 73 11.75 -16.26 1.12
CA SER A 73 12.79 -17.20 0.65
C SER A 73 14.10 -16.50 0.25
N ARG A 74 14.07 -15.25 -0.20
CA ARG A 74 15.26 -14.50 -0.66
C ARG A 74 16.13 -13.98 0.49
N TRP A 75 15.56 -13.78 1.68
CA TRP A 75 16.29 -13.26 2.85
C TRP A 75 16.78 -14.37 3.81
N MET A 76 16.41 -15.64 3.55
CA MET A 76 16.78 -16.81 4.37
C MET A 76 17.96 -17.62 3.79
N THR A 77 18.57 -17.20 2.69
CA THR A 77 19.82 -17.80 2.17
C THR A 77 20.96 -16.82 2.40
N PRO A 78 21.90 -17.06 3.34
CA PRO A 78 23.08 -16.23 3.47
C PRO A 78 23.98 -16.37 2.22
N PRO A 79 24.66 -15.31 1.77
CA PRO A 79 25.62 -15.42 0.68
C PRO A 79 26.78 -16.34 1.07
N SER A 80 27.23 -17.17 0.12
CA SER A 80 28.42 -18.04 0.25
C SER A 80 29.71 -17.24 0.14
#